data_AF-V6T8X3-F1
#
_entry.id   AF-V6T8X3-F1
#
_cell.length_a   1.000
_cell.length_b   1.000
_cell.length_c   1.000
_cell.angle_alpha   90.00
_cell.angle_beta   90.00
_cell.angle_gamma   90.00
#
_symmetry.space_group_name_H-M   'P 1'
#
loop_
_entity.id
_entity.type
_entity.pdbx_description
1 polymer ?
#
loop_
_entity_poly.entity_id
_entity_poly.type
_entity_poly.pdbx_seq_one_letter_code
_entity_poly.pdbx_strand_id
1 'polypeptide(L)'
;MTVPLSRTIQYMRSQLRSFRRFLTAQETAVHKNFEMAEDIKNKLATCEVELHTLQEASALQQRSLEYRKSHNSTIIFDRNKLKYMRRALFKAREEASTKDDKDGITRANRMLDLMDDLDLYINDSPVFVTYRSAFKNLKGNILDGDAKVPERTAQIIAQTKILRRLIDGGESRPEDDQILPETLQTLAKAIIINRRITSVLQAKRVTKEKTPPTKLLRGTAIDDEMKNDINTDLADDDFFDDP
;
A
#
# COMPACT_ATOMS: atom_id res chain seq x y z
N MET A 1 -1.32 10.79 -3.68
CA MET A 1 -0.77 9.58 -3.04
C MET A 1 -1.83 8.48 -2.88
N THR A 2 -1.70 7.27 -3.46
CA THR A 2 -2.59 6.10 -3.19
C THR A 2 -1.74 4.85 -2.97
N VAL A 3 -2.15 3.97 -2.04
CA VAL A 3 -1.42 2.72 -1.75
C VAL A 3 -2.09 1.56 -2.50
N PRO A 4 -1.37 0.79 -3.33
CA PRO A 4 -1.98 -0.29 -4.11
C PRO A 4 -2.23 -1.54 -3.24
N LEU A 5 -3.31 -1.52 -2.45
CA LEU A 5 -3.62 -2.59 -1.47
C LEU A 5 -4.27 -3.84 -2.10
N SER A 6 -4.82 -3.75 -3.30
CA SER A 6 -5.65 -4.81 -3.91
C SER A 6 -4.94 -6.16 -4.02
N ARG A 7 -3.71 -6.17 -4.52
CA ARG A 7 -2.91 -7.38 -4.69
C ARG A 7 -2.52 -8.01 -3.35
N THR A 8 -2.25 -7.19 -2.36
CA THR A 8 -1.93 -7.60 -1.00
C THR A 8 -3.14 -8.22 -0.31
N ILE A 9 -4.33 -7.62 -0.46
CA ILE A 9 -5.61 -8.17 0.02
C ILE A 9 -5.87 -9.54 -0.63
N GLN A 10 -5.67 -9.66 -1.95
CA GLN A 10 -5.84 -10.94 -2.65
C GLN A 10 -4.88 -12.01 -2.13
N TYR A 11 -3.62 -11.65 -1.92
CA TYR A 11 -2.62 -12.55 -1.34
C TYR A 11 -3.05 -13.05 0.04
N MET A 12 -3.45 -12.14 0.93
CA MET A 12 -3.89 -12.49 2.29
C MET A 12 -5.11 -13.40 2.30
N ARG A 13 -6.11 -13.11 1.45
CA ARG A 13 -7.28 -13.99 1.27
C ARG A 13 -6.88 -15.40 0.84
N SER A 14 -5.90 -15.53 -0.05
CA SER A 14 -5.39 -16.84 -0.48
C SER A 14 -4.63 -17.57 0.63
N GLN A 15 -3.85 -16.86 1.45
CA GLN A 15 -3.15 -17.44 2.61
C GLN A 15 -4.17 -17.98 3.63
N LEU A 16 -5.15 -17.17 4.01
CA LEU A 16 -6.23 -17.58 4.93
C LEU A 16 -6.97 -18.81 4.45
N ARG A 17 -7.34 -18.86 3.16
CA ARG A 17 -8.00 -20.04 2.58
C ARG A 17 -7.11 -21.29 2.70
N SER A 18 -5.80 -21.14 2.51
CA SER A 18 -4.85 -22.25 2.60
C SER A 18 -4.70 -22.75 4.04
N PHE A 19 -4.60 -21.84 5.01
CA PHE A 19 -4.53 -22.19 6.43
C PHE A 19 -5.81 -22.87 6.91
N ARG A 20 -7.00 -22.33 6.57
CA ARG A 20 -8.28 -22.97 6.92
C ARG A 20 -8.38 -24.38 6.37
N ARG A 21 -8.03 -24.59 5.10
CA ARG A 21 -8.00 -25.92 4.47
C ARG A 21 -7.05 -26.89 5.18
N PHE A 22 -5.86 -26.42 5.53
CA PHE A 22 -4.89 -27.24 6.26
C PHE A 22 -5.45 -27.67 7.63
N LEU A 23 -6.04 -26.74 8.40
CA LEU A 23 -6.62 -27.05 9.70
C LEU A 23 -7.78 -28.05 9.60
N THR A 24 -8.69 -27.88 8.63
CA THR A 24 -9.77 -28.84 8.38
C THR A 24 -9.22 -30.22 7.99
N ALA A 25 -8.14 -30.29 7.22
CA ALA A 25 -7.49 -31.56 6.88
C ALA A 25 -6.83 -32.22 8.11
N GLN A 26 -6.28 -31.43 9.04
CA GLN A 26 -5.74 -31.95 10.31
C GLN A 26 -6.84 -32.48 11.25
N GLU A 27 -8.06 -31.97 11.18
CA GLU A 27 -9.18 -32.47 11.98
C GLU A 27 -9.54 -33.92 11.63
N THR A 28 -9.44 -34.28 10.35
CA THR A 28 -9.76 -35.60 9.80
C THR A 28 -8.55 -36.51 9.58
N ALA A 29 -7.33 -36.03 9.85
CA ALA A 29 -6.11 -36.80 9.67
C ALA A 29 -5.98 -37.93 10.72
N VAL A 30 -5.55 -39.12 10.25
CA VAL A 30 -5.27 -40.29 11.10
C VAL A 30 -4.11 -40.01 12.07
N HIS A 31 -3.12 -39.23 11.61
CA HIS A 31 -2.02 -38.74 12.44
C HIS A 31 -2.04 -37.21 12.48
N LYS A 32 -2.43 -36.65 13.62
CA LYS A 32 -2.51 -35.20 13.84
C LYS A 32 -1.14 -34.64 14.19
N ASN A 33 -0.70 -33.62 13.46
CA ASN A 33 0.48 -32.84 13.84
C ASN A 33 0.03 -31.61 14.64
N PHE A 34 -0.10 -31.78 15.97
CA PHE A 34 -0.65 -30.76 16.87
C PHE A 34 0.20 -29.48 16.90
N GLU A 35 1.53 -29.60 16.92
CA GLU A 35 2.42 -28.43 16.92
C GLU A 35 2.27 -27.61 15.64
N MET A 36 2.25 -28.27 14.48
CA MET A 36 2.05 -27.60 13.20
C MET A 36 0.65 -27.00 13.08
N ALA A 37 -0.38 -27.68 13.61
CA ALA A 37 -1.74 -27.15 13.61
C ALA A 37 -1.85 -25.87 14.47
N GLU A 38 -1.19 -25.83 15.63
CA GLU A 38 -1.22 -24.67 16.53
C GLU A 38 -0.46 -23.47 15.95
N ASP A 39 0.71 -23.69 15.33
CA ASP A 39 1.42 -22.65 14.58
C ASP A 39 0.56 -22.07 13.44
N ILE A 40 -0.14 -22.92 12.70
CA ILE A 40 -1.02 -22.48 11.61
C ILE A 40 -2.25 -21.71 12.14
N LYS A 41 -2.81 -22.07 13.31
CA LYS A 41 -3.86 -21.27 13.95
C LYS A 41 -3.37 -19.87 14.32
N ASN A 42 -2.18 -19.76 14.91
CA ASN A 42 -1.60 -18.45 15.27
C ASN A 42 -1.35 -17.58 14.02
N LYS A 43 -0.84 -18.19 12.94
CA LYS A 43 -0.67 -17.52 11.64
C LYS A 43 -2.01 -17.10 11.03
N LEU A 44 -3.04 -17.93 11.15
CA LEU A 44 -4.39 -17.63 10.67
C LEU A 44 -4.97 -16.42 11.42
N ALA A 45 -4.94 -16.41 12.75
CA ALA A 45 -5.44 -15.30 13.56
C ALA A 45 -4.75 -13.98 13.19
N THR A 46 -3.42 -14.01 13.06
CA THR A 46 -2.63 -12.84 12.61
C THR A 46 -3.06 -12.37 11.22
N CYS A 47 -3.19 -13.29 10.27
CA CYS A 47 -3.59 -12.95 8.90
C CYS A 47 -5.01 -12.41 8.81
N GLU A 48 -5.92 -12.82 9.70
CA GLU A 48 -7.30 -12.31 9.75
C GLU A 48 -7.31 -10.84 10.19
N VAL A 49 -6.57 -10.50 11.25
CA VAL A 49 -6.41 -9.12 11.73
C VAL A 49 -5.81 -8.25 10.63
N GLU A 50 -4.72 -8.69 10.02
CA GLU A 50 -4.05 -7.92 8.96
C GLU A 50 -4.89 -7.76 7.70
N LEU A 51 -5.65 -8.79 7.31
CA LEU A 51 -6.60 -8.69 6.19
C LEU A 51 -7.67 -7.64 6.50
N HIS A 52 -8.23 -7.67 7.72
CA HIS A 52 -9.21 -6.68 8.15
C HIS A 52 -8.63 -5.25 8.06
N THR A 53 -7.44 -5.02 8.60
CA THR A 53 -6.73 -3.72 8.51
C THR A 53 -6.56 -3.26 7.06
N LEU A 54 -6.14 -4.15 6.16
CA LEU A 54 -5.99 -3.82 4.74
C LEU A 54 -7.33 -3.46 4.07
N GLN A 55 -8.40 -4.17 4.39
CA GLN A 55 -9.73 -3.91 3.84
C GLN A 55 -10.30 -2.57 4.35
N GLU A 56 -10.13 -2.29 5.63
CA GLU A 56 -10.54 -1.02 6.23
C GLU A 56 -9.77 0.16 5.62
N ALA A 57 -8.46 0.04 5.48
CA ALA A 57 -7.62 1.03 4.81
C ALA A 57 -8.03 1.24 3.34
N SER A 58 -8.37 0.15 2.63
CA SER A 58 -8.88 0.24 1.25
C SER A 58 -10.22 0.98 1.18
N ALA A 59 -11.13 0.74 2.13
CA ALA A 59 -12.42 1.45 2.19
C ALA A 59 -12.24 2.93 2.55
N LEU A 60 -11.30 3.27 3.44
CA LEU A 60 -10.93 4.65 3.74
C LEU A 60 -10.43 5.39 2.49
N GLN A 61 -9.52 4.78 1.73
CA GLN A 61 -9.01 5.38 0.49
C GLN A 61 -10.12 5.60 -0.55
N GLN A 62 -11.05 4.65 -0.70
CA GLN A 62 -12.18 4.80 -1.63
C GLN A 62 -13.09 5.96 -1.25
N ARG A 63 -13.50 6.05 0.02
CA ARG A 63 -14.33 7.17 0.53
C ARG A 63 -13.67 8.52 0.30
N SER A 64 -12.37 8.62 0.55
CA SER A 64 -11.61 9.86 0.33
C SER A 64 -11.43 10.19 -1.15
N LEU A 65 -11.25 9.19 -2.03
CA LEU A 65 -11.21 9.41 -3.48
C LEU A 65 -12.54 9.94 -4.01
N GLU A 66 -13.67 9.45 -3.52
CA GLU A 66 -15.00 9.98 -3.86
C GLU A 66 -15.17 11.41 -3.37
N TYR A 67 -14.76 11.70 -2.13
CA TYR A 67 -14.76 13.04 -1.60
C TYR A 67 -13.90 14.01 -2.44
N ARG A 68 -12.72 13.57 -2.88
CA ARG A 68 -11.85 14.35 -3.75
C ARG A 68 -12.53 14.68 -5.09
N LYS A 69 -13.29 13.75 -5.68
CA LYS A 69 -14.02 13.99 -6.93
C LYS A 69 -15.04 15.11 -6.77
N SER A 70 -15.77 15.15 -5.66
CA SER A 70 -16.77 16.21 -5.41
C SER A 70 -16.16 17.59 -5.11
N HIS A 71 -14.88 17.65 -4.73
CA HIS A 71 -14.16 18.90 -4.39
C HIS A 71 -13.08 19.26 -5.43
N ASN A 72 -13.12 18.63 -6.60
CA ASN A 72 -12.07 18.74 -7.61
C ASN A 72 -11.89 20.18 -8.12
N SER A 73 -12.98 20.95 -8.26
CA SER A 73 -12.91 22.35 -8.69
C SER A 73 -12.13 23.22 -7.70
N THR A 74 -12.38 23.07 -6.39
CA THR A 74 -11.65 23.78 -5.34
C THR A 74 -10.18 23.36 -5.30
N ILE A 75 -9.89 22.07 -5.43
CA ILE A 75 -8.51 21.55 -5.48
C ILE A 75 -7.77 22.13 -6.69
N ILE A 76 -8.38 22.14 -7.88
CA ILE A 76 -7.79 22.71 -9.09
C ILE A 76 -7.53 24.21 -8.93
N PHE A 77 -8.50 24.94 -8.38
CA PHE A 77 -8.34 26.37 -8.11
C PHE A 77 -7.15 26.63 -7.18
N ASP A 78 -7.06 25.90 -6.07
CA ASP A 78 -5.97 26.06 -5.11
C ASP A 78 -4.62 25.64 -5.70
N ARG A 79 -4.55 24.60 -6.55
CA ARG A 79 -3.33 24.25 -7.29
C ARG A 79 -2.85 25.38 -8.19
N ASN A 80 -3.77 25.98 -8.94
CA ASN A 80 -3.44 27.08 -9.83
C ASN A 80 -2.97 28.31 -9.04
N LYS A 81 -3.64 28.61 -7.93
CA LYS A 81 -3.23 29.67 -7.02
C LYS A 81 -1.84 29.40 -6.44
N LEU A 82 -1.58 28.18 -5.96
CA LEU A 82 -0.28 27.77 -5.44
C LEU A 82 0.83 27.96 -6.48
N LYS A 83 0.59 27.54 -7.73
CA LYS A 83 1.53 27.71 -8.85
C LYS A 83 1.83 29.19 -9.14
N TYR A 84 0.80 30.04 -9.08
CA TYR A 84 0.98 31.48 -9.23
C TYR A 84 1.81 32.07 -8.09
N MET A 85 1.50 31.74 -6.83
CA MET A 85 2.23 32.25 -5.67
C MET A 85 3.69 31.80 -5.67
N ARG A 86 3.97 30.53 -6.01
CA ARG A 86 5.36 30.04 -6.15
C ARG A 86 6.15 30.85 -7.16
N ARG A 87 5.58 31.14 -8.33
CA ARG A 87 6.25 31.97 -9.36
C ARG A 87 6.54 33.38 -8.85
N ALA A 88 5.59 33.99 -8.14
CA ALA A 88 5.77 35.31 -7.53
C ALA A 88 6.89 35.29 -6.47
N LEU A 89 6.95 34.26 -5.62
CA LEU A 89 7.99 34.10 -4.60
C LEU A 89 9.39 33.86 -5.20
N PHE A 90 9.49 33.07 -6.28
CA PHE A 90 10.76 32.90 -6.97
C PHE A 90 11.26 34.22 -7.57
N LYS A 91 10.37 34.99 -8.21
CA LYS A 91 10.72 36.31 -8.72
C LYS A 91 11.14 37.27 -7.61
N ALA A 92 10.40 37.30 -6.50
CA ALA A 92 10.75 38.13 -5.34
C ALA A 92 12.11 37.73 -4.73
N ARG A 93 12.43 36.43 -4.69
CA ARG A 93 13.73 35.91 -4.25
C ARG A 93 14.85 36.34 -5.19
N GLU A 94 14.64 36.26 -6.50
CA GLU A 94 15.61 36.72 -7.51
C GLU A 94 15.85 38.22 -7.40
N GLU A 95 14.79 39.03 -7.25
CA GLU A 95 14.88 40.48 -7.05
C GLU A 95 15.58 40.85 -5.73
N ALA A 96 15.37 40.09 -4.66
CA ALA A 96 16.10 40.28 -3.41
C ALA A 96 17.58 39.89 -3.56
N SER A 97 17.86 38.82 -4.31
CA SER A 97 19.22 38.37 -4.60
C SER A 97 20.01 39.37 -5.45
N THR A 98 19.39 40.03 -6.43
CA THR A 98 20.07 41.06 -7.23
C THR A 98 20.35 42.33 -6.44
N LYS A 99 19.61 42.56 -5.35
CA LYS A 99 19.78 43.68 -4.42
C LYS A 99 20.64 43.35 -3.19
N ASP A 100 21.18 42.13 -3.11
CA ASP A 100 21.85 41.60 -1.91
C ASP A 100 21.03 41.72 -0.60
N ASP A 101 19.69 41.74 -0.71
CA ASP A 101 18.76 41.76 0.42
C ASP A 101 18.63 40.36 1.04
N LYS A 102 19.51 40.06 2.00
CA LYS A 102 19.52 38.79 2.75
C LYS A 102 18.20 38.50 3.47
N ASP A 103 17.51 39.53 3.96
CA ASP A 103 16.25 39.36 4.66
C ASP A 103 15.13 39.00 3.67
N GLY A 104 15.10 39.66 2.51
CA GLY A 104 14.20 39.33 1.40
C GLY A 104 14.35 37.89 0.92
N ILE A 105 15.59 37.41 0.75
CA ILE A 105 15.88 36.01 0.39
C ILE A 105 15.35 35.05 1.46
N THR A 106 15.60 35.34 2.74
CA THR A 106 15.19 34.48 3.85
C THR A 106 13.67 34.41 3.96
N ARG A 107 12.96 35.53 3.81
CA ARG A 107 11.48 35.57 3.78
C ARG A 107 10.93 34.75 2.62
N ALA A 108 11.47 34.92 1.42
CA ALA A 108 11.02 34.20 0.24
C ALA A 108 11.22 32.69 0.37
N ASN A 109 12.36 32.23 0.88
CA ASN A 109 12.63 30.82 1.12
C ASN A 109 11.63 30.20 2.12
N ARG A 110 11.36 30.87 3.25
CA ARG A 110 10.36 30.40 4.22
C ARG A 110 8.97 30.24 3.61
N MET A 111 8.59 31.17 2.73
CA MET A 111 7.30 31.08 2.04
C MET A 111 7.29 29.99 0.97
N LEU A 112 8.41 29.72 0.30
CA LEU A 112 8.54 28.58 -0.61
C LEU A 112 8.38 27.25 0.14
N ASP A 113 9.00 27.11 1.33
CA ASP A 113 8.80 25.94 2.19
C ASP A 113 7.32 25.78 2.58
N LEU A 114 6.65 26.88 2.91
CA LEU A 114 5.21 26.87 3.17
C LEU A 114 4.41 26.43 1.93
N MET A 115 4.82 26.83 0.72
CA MET A 115 4.16 26.40 -0.51
C MET A 115 4.38 24.90 -0.79
N ASP A 116 5.50 24.31 -0.38
CA ASP A 116 5.74 22.86 -0.44
C ASP A 116 4.83 22.11 0.52
N ASP A 117 4.65 22.64 1.73
CA ASP A 117 3.71 22.11 2.71
C ASP A 117 2.25 22.20 2.25
N LEU A 118 1.86 23.33 1.64
CA LEU A 118 0.53 23.48 1.04
C LEU A 118 0.34 22.57 -0.18
N ASP A 119 1.38 22.32 -0.98
CA ASP A 119 1.29 21.38 -2.11
C ASP A 119 0.95 19.97 -1.61
N LEU A 120 1.63 19.53 -0.55
CA LEU A 120 1.39 18.26 0.10
C LEU A 120 -0.05 18.19 0.65
N TYR A 121 -0.54 19.27 1.27
CA TYR A 121 -1.93 19.38 1.71
C TYR A 121 -2.94 19.29 0.55
N ILE A 122 -2.66 19.92 -0.59
CA ILE A 122 -3.59 19.98 -1.74
C ILE A 122 -3.57 18.68 -2.55
N ASN A 123 -2.42 18.01 -2.64
CA ASN A 123 -2.23 16.85 -3.52
C ASN A 123 -2.42 15.51 -2.83
N ASP A 124 -1.94 15.39 -1.59
CA ASP A 124 -1.81 14.11 -0.92
C ASP A 124 -2.78 13.95 0.25
N SER A 125 -3.03 15.00 1.03
CA SER A 125 -3.98 14.93 2.15
C SER A 125 -5.43 14.58 1.78
N PRO A 126 -6.00 15.00 0.62
CA PRO A 126 -7.41 14.72 0.30
C PRO A 126 -7.72 13.23 0.11
N VAL A 127 -6.68 12.40 -0.02
CA VAL A 127 -6.82 10.94 -0.12
C VAL A 127 -7.11 10.31 1.25
N PHE A 128 -7.01 11.06 2.34
CA PHE A 128 -7.21 10.52 3.69
C PHE A 128 -8.07 11.42 4.58
N VAL A 129 -8.27 12.68 4.20
CA VAL A 129 -9.11 13.62 4.96
C VAL A 129 -10.01 14.45 4.05
N THR A 130 -11.07 14.98 4.65
CA THR A 130 -11.97 15.98 4.05
C THR A 130 -11.18 17.26 3.72
N TYR A 131 -10.95 17.50 2.42
CA TYR A 131 -10.27 18.68 1.92
C TYR A 131 -11.06 19.97 2.16
N ARG A 132 -10.34 21.00 2.61
CA ARG A 132 -10.82 22.39 2.64
C ARG A 132 -9.81 23.24 1.88
N SER A 133 -10.24 24.36 1.32
CA SER A 133 -9.32 25.20 0.55
C SER A 133 -8.14 25.66 1.40
N ALA A 134 -6.93 25.41 0.90
CA ALA A 134 -5.66 25.73 1.55
C ALA A 134 -5.52 27.24 1.84
N PHE A 135 -6.13 28.08 1.01
CA PHE A 135 -6.01 29.54 1.07
C PHE A 135 -7.15 30.24 1.78
N LYS A 136 -8.27 29.56 2.07
CA LYS A 136 -9.48 30.20 2.61
C LYS A 136 -9.27 30.80 4.00
N ASN A 137 -8.43 30.17 4.83
CA ASN A 137 -8.19 30.56 6.23
C ASN A 137 -6.73 30.92 6.49
N LEU A 138 -5.96 31.21 5.46
CA LEU A 138 -4.58 31.63 5.61
C LEU A 138 -4.57 33.01 6.30
N LYS A 139 -3.80 33.15 7.38
CA LYS A 139 -3.59 34.45 8.03
C LYS A 139 -2.35 35.11 7.44
N GLY A 140 -2.39 36.41 7.18
CA GLY A 140 -1.27 37.15 6.59
C GLY A 140 -1.22 37.07 5.06
N ASN A 141 -0.30 37.81 4.47
CA ASN A 141 -0.03 37.87 3.05
C ASN A 141 1.23 37.04 2.71
N ILE A 142 1.06 36.02 1.86
CA ILE A 142 2.18 35.16 1.43
C ILE A 142 3.31 35.98 0.79
N LEU A 143 2.99 37.05 0.05
CA LEU A 143 4.00 37.86 -0.62
C LEU A 143 4.78 38.75 0.36
N ASP A 144 4.20 39.06 1.52
CA ASP A 144 4.84 39.86 2.57
C ASP A 144 5.65 38.99 3.55
N GLY A 145 5.53 37.66 3.44
CA GLY A 145 6.31 36.70 4.23
C GLY A 145 5.79 36.43 5.64
N ASP A 146 4.58 36.89 5.96
CA ASP A 146 3.94 36.75 7.28
C ASP A 146 2.85 35.67 7.32
N ALA A 147 2.65 34.96 6.20
CA ALA A 147 1.59 33.98 6.06
C ALA A 147 1.77 32.79 7.02
N LYS A 148 0.66 32.43 7.69
CA LYS A 148 0.58 31.28 8.60
C LYS A 148 -0.61 30.40 8.25
N VAL A 149 -0.36 29.10 8.23
CA VAL A 149 -1.41 28.10 8.12
C VAL A 149 -2.15 27.92 9.45
N PRO A 150 -3.47 27.66 9.42
CA PRO A 150 -4.21 27.25 10.61
C PRO A 150 -3.60 25.99 11.23
N GLU A 151 -3.68 25.88 12.55
CA GLU A 151 -3.14 24.74 13.31
C GLU A 151 -3.65 23.40 12.79
N ARG A 152 -4.96 23.31 12.50
CA ARG A 152 -5.56 22.11 11.89
C ARG A 152 -4.91 21.74 10.55
N THR A 153 -4.61 22.72 9.69
CA THR A 153 -3.96 22.46 8.40
C THR A 153 -2.52 21.99 8.62
N ALA A 154 -1.80 22.61 9.56
CA ALA A 154 -0.45 22.19 9.94
C ALA A 154 -0.42 20.74 10.48
N GLN A 155 -1.39 20.37 11.32
CA GLN A 155 -1.53 19.00 11.81
C GLN A 155 -1.77 18.00 10.66
N ILE A 156 -2.66 18.32 9.71
CA ILE A 156 -2.91 17.46 8.55
C ILE A 156 -1.66 17.33 7.67
N ILE A 157 -0.91 18.42 7.48
CA ILE A 157 0.37 18.40 6.75
C ILE A 157 1.36 17.45 7.45
N ALA A 158 1.50 17.54 8.78
CA ALA A 158 2.37 16.67 9.56
C ALA A 158 1.96 15.19 9.42
N GLN A 159 0.66 14.89 9.57
CA GLN A 159 0.11 13.54 9.37
C GLN A 159 0.37 13.01 7.95
N THR A 160 0.21 13.86 6.94
CA THR A 160 0.42 13.50 5.54
C THR A 160 1.91 13.24 5.25
N LYS A 161 2.83 14.01 5.86
CA LYS A 161 4.28 13.79 5.79
C LYS A 161 4.67 12.43 6.37
N ILE A 162 4.09 12.02 7.50
CA ILE A 162 4.30 10.70 8.11
C ILE A 162 3.88 9.60 7.12
N LEU A 163 2.66 9.67 6.60
CA LEU A 163 2.15 8.67 5.67
C LEU A 163 2.99 8.57 4.39
N ARG A 164 3.45 9.71 3.86
CA ARG A 164 4.32 9.76 2.69
C ARG A 164 5.66 9.08 2.96
N ARG A 165 6.29 9.40 4.11
CA ARG A 165 7.52 8.73 4.53
C ARG A 165 7.37 7.21 4.60
N LEU A 166 6.26 6.71 5.17
CA LEU A 166 5.99 5.27 5.24
C LEU A 166 5.83 4.64 3.86
N ILE A 167 5.15 5.32 2.93
CA ILE A 167 4.97 4.87 1.55
C ILE A 167 6.30 4.83 0.81
N ASP A 168 7.15 5.83 1.03
CA ASP A 168 8.49 5.95 0.45
C ASP A 168 9.51 4.97 1.08
N GLY A 169 9.08 4.14 2.03
CA GLY A 169 9.91 3.09 2.62
C GLY A 169 10.66 3.50 3.89
N GLY A 170 10.35 4.65 4.47
CA GLY A 170 10.81 5.00 5.80
C GLY A 170 10.18 4.12 6.88
N GLU A 171 10.81 4.11 8.05
CA GLU A 171 10.33 3.37 9.21
C GLU A 171 9.27 4.17 10.00
N SER A 172 8.41 3.43 10.69
CA SER A 172 7.47 3.98 11.65
C SER A 172 8.21 4.34 12.92
N ARG A 173 7.87 5.49 13.48
CA ARG A 173 8.43 5.98 14.73
C ARG A 173 7.36 6.03 15.81
N PRO A 174 7.69 5.83 17.09
CA PRO A 174 6.70 5.90 18.16
C PRO A 174 5.95 7.24 18.24
N GLU A 175 6.59 8.34 17.85
CA GLU A 175 5.95 9.66 17.85
C GLU A 175 4.88 9.81 16.77
N ASP A 176 4.92 8.98 15.71
CA ASP A 176 3.96 9.03 14.63
C ASP A 176 2.55 8.70 15.12
N ASP A 177 2.44 7.70 16.00
CA ASP A 177 1.16 7.22 16.53
C ASP A 177 0.46 8.27 17.39
N GLN A 178 1.23 9.16 18.04
CA GLN A 178 0.68 10.27 18.83
C GLN A 178 0.09 11.39 17.95
N ILE A 179 0.56 11.49 16.70
CA ILE A 179 0.16 12.54 15.75
C ILE A 179 -0.97 12.04 14.84
N LEU A 180 -0.96 10.75 14.49
CA LEU A 180 -1.95 10.16 13.61
C LEU A 180 -3.25 9.84 14.38
N PRO A 181 -4.42 10.32 13.93
CA PRO A 181 -5.70 9.83 14.44
C PRO A 181 -5.87 8.36 14.05
N GLU A 182 -6.72 7.64 14.78
CA GLU A 182 -6.96 6.19 14.63
C GLU A 182 -7.16 5.75 13.16
N THR A 183 -7.94 6.52 12.39
CA THR A 183 -8.18 6.23 10.97
C THR A 183 -6.90 6.26 10.12
N LEU A 184 -5.96 7.17 10.42
CA LEU A 184 -4.67 7.24 9.73
C LEU A 184 -3.66 6.23 10.29
N GLN A 185 -3.80 5.83 11.56
CA GLN A 185 -3.02 4.72 12.12
C GLN A 185 -3.36 3.39 11.41
N THR A 186 -4.65 3.12 11.15
CA THR A 186 -5.08 1.95 10.35
C THR A 186 -4.40 1.95 8.99
N LEU A 187 -4.33 3.10 8.33
CA LEU A 187 -3.65 3.24 7.05
C LEU A 187 -2.12 3.05 7.17
N ALA A 188 -1.48 3.62 8.19
CA ALA A 188 -0.05 3.45 8.45
C ALA A 188 0.30 1.97 8.63
N LYS A 189 -0.48 1.23 9.44
CA LYS A 189 -0.37 -0.22 9.61
C LYS A 189 -0.56 -0.95 8.28
N ALA A 190 -1.56 -0.58 7.50
CA ALA A 190 -1.79 -1.17 6.17
C ALA A 190 -0.62 -0.94 5.21
N ILE A 191 0.05 0.22 5.24
CA ILE A 191 1.25 0.50 4.42
C ILE A 191 2.38 -0.47 4.79
N ILE A 192 2.62 -0.67 6.09
CA ILE A 192 3.66 -1.58 6.60
C ILE A 192 3.38 -3.03 6.16
N ILE A 193 2.13 -3.50 6.37
CA ILE A 193 1.68 -4.83 5.93
C ILE A 193 1.87 -4.99 4.41
N ASN A 194 1.44 -3.99 3.65
CA ASN A 194 1.55 -3.98 2.19
C ASN A 194 2.99 -4.07 1.71
N ARG A 195 3.92 -3.33 2.33
CA ARG A 195 5.35 -3.39 2.00
C ARG A 195 5.92 -4.78 2.26
N ARG A 196 5.65 -5.35 3.43
CA ARG A 196 6.12 -6.70 3.81
C ARG A 196 5.63 -7.75 2.81
N ILE A 197 4.35 -7.74 2.45
CA ILE A 197 3.77 -8.69 1.50
C ILE A 197 4.28 -8.45 0.07
N THR A 198 4.45 -7.19 -0.34
CA THR A 198 4.99 -6.87 -1.67
C THR A 198 6.40 -7.42 -1.83
N SER A 199 7.24 -7.32 -0.80
CA SER A 199 8.57 -7.94 -0.78
C SER A 199 8.50 -9.47 -0.96
N VAL A 200 7.60 -10.15 -0.23
CA VAL A 200 7.37 -11.60 -0.40
C VAL A 200 6.92 -11.95 -1.83
N LEU A 201 6.01 -11.16 -2.40
CA LEU A 201 5.51 -11.36 -3.77
C LEU A 201 6.58 -11.11 -4.84
N GLN A 202 7.49 -10.16 -4.61
CA GLN A 202 8.64 -9.90 -5.48
C GLN A 202 9.64 -11.05 -5.42
N ALA A 203 10.00 -11.53 -4.22
CA ALA A 203 10.88 -12.67 -4.06
C ALA A 203 10.36 -13.93 -4.80
N LYS A 204 9.06 -14.23 -4.66
CA LYS A 204 8.40 -15.34 -5.37
C LYS A 204 8.42 -15.21 -6.90
N ARG A 205 8.55 -14.01 -7.46
CA ARG A 205 8.71 -13.80 -8.91
C ARG A 205 10.12 -14.14 -9.36
N VAL A 206 11.13 -13.63 -8.65
CA VAL A 206 12.55 -13.89 -8.93
C VAL A 206 12.87 -15.39 -8.88
N THR A 207 12.24 -16.14 -7.97
CA THR A 207 12.40 -17.60 -7.91
C THR A 207 11.72 -18.33 -9.07
N LYS A 208 10.59 -17.83 -9.58
CA LYS A 208 9.86 -18.45 -10.71
C LYS A 208 10.55 -18.23 -12.06
N GLU A 209 11.28 -17.12 -12.23
CA GLU A 209 12.05 -16.85 -13.46
C GLU A 209 13.27 -17.78 -13.62
N LYS A 210 13.74 -18.42 -12.55
CA LYS A 210 14.86 -19.38 -12.60
C LYS A 210 14.45 -20.84 -12.87
N THR A 211 13.18 -21.16 -12.74
CA THR A 211 12.63 -22.47 -13.13
C THR A 211 11.92 -22.33 -14.46
N PRO A 212 12.30 -23.08 -15.51
CA PRO A 212 11.53 -23.07 -16.76
C PRO A 212 10.08 -23.44 -16.42
N PRO A 213 9.09 -22.80 -17.07
CA PRO A 213 7.70 -23.11 -16.80
C PRO A 213 7.49 -24.59 -17.13
N THR A 214 7.21 -25.41 -16.11
CA THR A 214 6.52 -26.68 -16.34
C THR A 214 5.18 -26.31 -16.94
N LYS A 215 5.10 -26.38 -18.28
CA LYS A 215 3.84 -26.38 -18.99
C LYS A 215 3.05 -27.56 -18.44
N LEU A 216 2.18 -27.33 -17.47
CA LEU A 216 1.02 -28.18 -17.29
C LEU A 216 0.18 -27.97 -18.55
N LEU A 217 0.44 -28.80 -19.55
CA LEU A 217 -0.34 -28.86 -20.78
C LEU A 217 -1.76 -29.22 -20.39
N ARG A 218 -2.64 -28.24 -20.52
CA ARG A 218 -4.08 -28.44 -20.54
C ARG A 218 -4.36 -29.30 -21.78
N GLY A 219 -4.54 -30.61 -21.58
CA GLY A 219 -4.98 -31.53 -22.63
C GLY A 219 -3.92 -31.96 -23.65
N THR A 220 -2.76 -32.46 -23.23
CA THR A 220 -2.01 -33.38 -24.10
C THR A 220 -2.60 -34.77 -23.99
N ALA A 221 -3.05 -35.27 -25.14
CA ALA A 221 -3.39 -36.65 -25.37
C ALA A 221 -2.29 -37.56 -24.83
N ILE A 222 -2.71 -38.67 -24.23
CA ILE A 222 -1.84 -39.83 -24.04
C ILE A 222 -1.51 -40.28 -25.47
N ASP A 223 -0.24 -40.20 -25.87
CA ASP A 223 0.22 -40.85 -27.10
C ASP A 223 -0.09 -42.34 -26.99
N ASP A 224 -0.86 -42.86 -27.95
CA ASP A 224 -1.22 -44.27 -28.04
C ASP A 224 -0.01 -45.20 -28.33
N GLU A 225 1.21 -44.65 -28.43
CA GLU A 225 2.45 -45.43 -28.57
C GLU A 225 3.08 -45.89 -27.25
N MET A 226 2.55 -45.50 -26.08
CA MET A 226 2.97 -46.02 -24.76
C MET A 226 2.02 -47.09 -24.17
N LYS A 227 1.13 -47.66 -24.98
CA LYS A 227 0.24 -48.76 -24.54
C LYS A 227 0.80 -50.18 -24.79
N ASN A 228 1.93 -50.32 -25.48
CA ASN A 228 2.49 -51.64 -25.79
C ASN A 228 3.56 -52.15 -24.80
N ASP A 229 3.93 -51.36 -23.79
CA ASP A 229 4.88 -51.79 -22.75
C ASP A 229 4.20 -52.14 -21.41
N ILE A 230 2.87 -52.27 -21.39
CA ILE A 230 2.10 -52.77 -20.23
C ILE A 230 1.28 -53.98 -20.68
N ASN A 231 1.92 -54.94 -21.32
CA ASN A 231 1.40 -56.30 -21.51
C ASN A 231 2.58 -57.22 -21.79
N THR A 232 3.33 -57.54 -20.75
CA THR A 232 4.15 -58.75 -20.67
C THR A 232 4.46 -58.97 -19.19
N ASP A 233 4.31 -60.22 -18.76
CA ASP A 233 4.62 -60.75 -17.42
C ASP A 233 3.50 -60.73 -16.36
N LEU A 234 2.28 -61.10 -16.79
CA LEU A 234 1.31 -61.78 -15.91
C LEU A 234 0.68 -62.96 -16.65
N ALA A 235 1.48 -63.97 -16.94
CA ALA A 235 1.03 -65.34 -17.20
C ALA A 235 2.22 -66.28 -17.11
N ASP A 236 2.57 -66.65 -15.87
CA ASP A 236 3.21 -67.93 -15.55
C ASP A 236 2.83 -68.20 -14.09
N ASP A 237 1.66 -68.79 -13.91
CA ASP A 237 1.35 -69.66 -12.78
C ASP A 237 0.30 -70.66 -13.28
N ASP A 238 0.83 -71.76 -13.81
CA ASP A 238 0.13 -73.04 -13.92
C ASP A 238 -0.47 -73.37 -12.55
N PHE A 239 -1.79 -73.33 -12.40
CA PHE A 239 -2.45 -74.06 -11.30
C PHE A 239 -3.92 -74.37 -11.64
N PHE A 240 -4.11 -75.65 -12.02
CA PHE A 240 -5.34 -76.41 -12.26
C PHE A 240 -5.92 -76.40 -13.67
N ASP A 241 -5.30 -77.23 -14.51
CA ASP A 241 -6.04 -78.12 -15.41
C ASP A 241 -6.38 -79.45 -14.71
N ASP A 242 -7.55 -79.96 -15.11
CA ASP A 242 -8.12 -81.32 -15.02
C ASP A 242 -8.98 -81.75 -13.81
N PRO A 243 -10.11 -82.47 -14.03
CA PRO A 243 -10.97 -82.59 -15.23
C PRO A 243 -12.46 -82.22 -15.01
#